data_AF-A0A521T5F7-F1
#
_entry.id   AF-A0A521T5F7-F1
#
_cell.length_a   1.000
_cell.length_b   1.000
_cell.length_c   1.000
_cell.angle_alpha   90.00
_cell.angle_beta   90.00
_cell.angle_gamma   90.00
#
_symmetry.space_group_name_H-M   'P 1'
#
loop_
_entity.id
_entity.type
_entity.pdbx_description
1 polymer ?
#
loop_
_entity_poly.entity_id
_entity_poly.type
_entity_poly.pdbx_seq_one_letter_code
_entity_poly.pdbx_strand_id
1 'polypeptide(L)'
;MPLAPDVVTQDPSSRLRDILKRTQGWARLIAIIWMCGSILMILAGVVGGLGLAAAGRPEMIAAAFLYPVIGALYFLPANYLLRFANKARTYVQSGTQSELEEALDSQRSFWKFFGVMTLIAIGLMVLAFIAGIVMAGALARQTL
;
A
#
# COMPACT_ATOMS: atom_id res chain seq x y z
N MET A 1 20.72 9.84 25.41
CA MET A 1 21.81 9.69 24.44
C MET A 1 22.28 11.08 24.05
N PRO A 2 23.48 11.52 24.46
CA PRO A 2 24.03 12.82 24.04
C PRO A 2 24.17 12.85 22.52
N LEU A 3 23.75 13.93 21.87
CA LEU A 3 23.89 14.09 20.42
C LEU A 3 25.38 14.13 20.06
N ALA A 4 25.77 13.43 19.00
CA ALA A 4 27.15 13.45 18.51
C ALA A 4 27.57 14.89 18.11
N PRO A 5 28.85 15.28 18.27
CA PRO A 5 29.30 16.68 18.13
C PRO A 5 29.04 17.29 16.74
N ASP A 6 28.99 16.46 15.71
CA ASP A 6 28.71 16.82 14.31
C ASP A 6 27.23 17.17 14.07
N VAL A 7 26.32 16.70 14.91
CA VAL A 7 24.87 17.00 14.81
C VAL A 7 24.57 18.41 15.31
N VAL A 8 25.37 18.94 16.24
CA VAL A 8 25.21 20.29 16.80
C VAL A 8 25.66 21.36 15.80
N THR A 9 26.57 21.03 14.88
CA THR A 9 27.14 21.98 13.91
C THR A 9 26.39 22.03 12.58
N GLN A 10 25.47 21.09 12.31
CA GLN A 10 24.66 21.08 11.09
C GLN A 10 23.37 21.89 11.23
N ASP A 11 23.19 22.87 10.32
CA ASP A 11 21.94 23.61 10.13
C ASP A 11 20.76 22.62 10.04
N PRO A 12 19.69 22.77 10.85
CA PRO A 12 18.49 21.94 10.79
C PRO A 12 17.98 21.62 9.38
N SER A 13 18.06 22.57 8.45
CA SER A 13 17.61 22.36 7.06
C SER A 13 18.43 21.29 6.32
N SER A 14 19.74 21.21 6.59
CA SER A 14 20.64 20.22 5.98
C SER A 14 20.33 18.79 6.45
N ARG A 15 20.01 18.64 7.75
CA ARG A 15 19.61 17.36 8.35
C ARG A 15 18.28 16.86 7.79
N LEU A 16 17.30 17.75 7.64
CA LEU A 16 16.00 17.40 7.05
C LEU A 16 16.14 16.92 5.60
N ARG A 17 17.00 17.57 4.81
CA ARG A 17 17.31 17.14 3.45
C ARG A 17 17.96 15.75 3.43
N ASP A 18 18.90 15.46 4.33
CA ASP A 18 19.51 14.12 4.39
C ASP A 18 18.50 13.03 4.76
N ILE A 19 17.64 13.27 5.76
CA ILE A 19 16.58 12.35 6.17
C ILE A 19 15.64 12.05 5.00
N LEU A 20 15.07 13.09 4.38
CA LEU A 20 14.16 12.91 3.25
C LEU A 20 14.85 12.27 2.05
N LYS A 21 16.14 12.57 1.82
CA LYS A 21 16.91 11.94 0.74
C LYS A 21 17.05 10.43 0.94
N ARG A 22 17.28 9.99 2.18
CA ARG A 22 17.34 8.55 2.51
C ARG A 22 15.98 7.88 2.36
N THR A 23 14.88 8.54 2.75
CA THR A 23 13.53 7.93 2.71
C THR A 23 12.89 7.95 1.32
N GLN A 24 13.09 9.01 0.53
CA GLN A 24 12.41 9.18 -0.77
C GLN A 24 12.76 8.07 -1.78
N GLY A 25 14.00 7.57 -1.75
CA GLY A 25 14.47 6.54 -2.68
C GLY A 25 13.74 5.22 -2.43
N TRP A 26 13.65 4.82 -1.16
CA TRP A 26 12.88 3.65 -0.73
C TRP A 26 11.39 3.79 -1.02
N ALA A 27 10.81 4.96 -0.70
CA ALA A 27 9.41 5.22 -1.00
C ALA A 27 9.11 5.08 -2.50
N ARG A 28 9.96 5.64 -3.37
CA ARG A 28 9.82 5.50 -4.82
C ARG A 28 9.93 4.05 -5.28
N LEU A 29 10.91 3.30 -4.76
CA LEU A 29 11.10 1.90 -5.11
C LEU A 29 9.85 1.07 -4.77
N ILE A 30 9.36 1.18 -3.53
CA ILE A 30 8.16 0.47 -3.09
C ILE A 30 6.93 0.87 -3.91
N ALA A 31 6.78 2.16 -4.20
CA ALA A 31 5.68 2.65 -5.03
C ALA A 31 5.69 2.01 -6.43
N ILE A 32 6.85 1.93 -7.07
CA ILE A 32 6.98 1.30 -8.40
C ILE A 32 6.67 -0.20 -8.32
N ILE A 33 7.19 -0.91 -7.31
CA ILE A 33 6.91 -2.34 -7.14
C ILE A 33 5.41 -2.59 -6.97
N TRP A 34 4.74 -1.82 -6.09
CA TRP A 34 3.31 -1.96 -5.87
C TRP A 34 2.50 -1.56 -7.10
N MET A 35 2.94 -0.55 -7.85
CA MET A 35 2.28 -0.13 -9.07
C MET A 35 2.38 -1.20 -10.16
N CYS A 36 3.58 -1.74 -10.42
CA CYS A 36 3.76 -2.86 -11.35
C CYS A 36 2.98 -4.10 -10.90
N GLY A 37 3.04 -4.44 -9.61
CA GLY A 37 2.30 -5.56 -9.03
C GLY A 37 0.79 -5.41 -9.21
N SER A 38 0.25 -4.21 -8.95
CA SER A 38 -1.18 -3.93 -9.13
C SER A 38 -1.63 -4.06 -10.58
N ILE A 39 -0.84 -3.55 -11.54
CA ILE A 39 -1.14 -3.68 -12.98
C ILE A 39 -1.12 -5.16 -13.38
N LEU A 40 -0.11 -5.92 -12.95
CA LEU A 40 -0.02 -7.34 -13.22
C LEU A 40 -1.22 -8.10 -12.63
N MET A 41 -1.65 -7.79 -11.41
CA MET A 41 -2.82 -8.40 -10.78
C MET A 41 -4.12 -8.12 -11.57
N ILE A 42 -4.29 -6.89 -12.05
CA ILE A 42 -5.45 -6.51 -12.88
C ILE A 42 -5.42 -7.32 -14.19
N LEU A 43 -4.27 -7.36 -14.87
CA LEU A 43 -4.13 -8.12 -16.12
C LEU A 43 -4.38 -9.62 -15.91
N ALA A 44 -3.78 -10.21 -14.88
CA ALA A 44 -3.96 -11.62 -14.55
C ALA A 44 -5.42 -11.95 -14.24
N GLY A 45 -6.11 -11.09 -13.50
CA GLY A 45 -7.54 -11.26 -13.19
C GLY A 45 -8.44 -11.19 -14.43
N VAL A 46 -8.20 -10.22 -15.32
CA VAL A 46 -8.96 -10.08 -16.57
C VAL A 46 -8.70 -11.25 -17.51
N VAL A 47 -7.43 -11.58 -17.78
CA VAL A 47 -7.06 -12.70 -18.65
C VAL A 47 -7.55 -14.02 -18.09
N GLY A 48 -7.39 -14.26 -16.78
CA GLY A 48 -7.90 -15.44 -16.10
C GLY A 48 -9.42 -15.55 -16.17
N GLY A 49 -10.13 -14.43 -15.95
CA GLY A 49 -11.59 -14.39 -16.06
C GLY A 49 -12.10 -14.71 -17.48
N LEU A 50 -11.46 -14.16 -18.51
CA LEU A 50 -11.77 -14.49 -19.91
C LEU A 50 -11.49 -15.95 -20.23
N GLY A 51 -10.37 -16.51 -19.74
CA GLY A 51 -10.05 -17.92 -19.90
C GLY A 51 -11.07 -18.85 -19.24
N LEU A 52 -11.54 -18.50 -18.04
CA LEU A 52 -12.59 -19.25 -17.33
C LEU A 52 -13.94 -19.19 -18.05
N ALA A 53 -14.29 -18.03 -18.62
CA ALA A 53 -15.49 -17.88 -19.43
C ALA A 53 -15.44 -18.76 -20.68
N ALA A 54 -14.30 -18.77 -21.39
CA ALA A 54 -14.10 -19.61 -22.56
C ALA A 54 -14.14 -21.13 -22.21
N ALA A 55 -13.70 -21.50 -21.02
CA ALA A 55 -13.74 -22.87 -20.51
C ALA A 55 -15.13 -23.31 -20.01
N GLY A 56 -16.16 -22.46 -20.09
CA GLY A 56 -17.50 -22.78 -19.63
C GLY A 56 -17.62 -22.93 -18.10
N ARG A 57 -16.77 -22.22 -17.33
CA ARG A 57 -16.74 -22.25 -15.87
C ARG A 57 -17.19 -20.91 -15.24
N PRO A 58 -18.45 -20.49 -15.45
CA PRO A 58 -18.93 -19.20 -14.98
C PRO A 58 -18.92 -19.04 -13.46
N GLU A 59 -18.99 -20.15 -12.71
CA GLU A 59 -18.97 -20.18 -11.25
C GLU A 59 -17.67 -19.61 -10.66
N MET A 60 -16.56 -19.71 -11.40
CA MET A 60 -15.24 -19.24 -10.96
C MET A 60 -14.93 -17.79 -11.39
N ILE A 61 -15.75 -17.22 -12.28
CA ILE A 61 -15.53 -15.85 -12.81
C ILE A 61 -15.62 -14.82 -11.68
N ALA A 62 -16.52 -15.01 -10.71
CA ALA A 62 -16.66 -14.11 -9.56
C ALA A 62 -15.35 -14.01 -8.74
N ALA A 63 -14.62 -15.13 -8.59
CA ALA A 63 -13.33 -15.13 -7.91
C ALA A 63 -12.24 -14.45 -8.77
N ALA A 64 -12.29 -14.58 -10.10
CA ALA A 64 -11.37 -13.90 -11.01
C ALA A 64 -11.56 -12.37 -10.99
N PHE A 65 -12.79 -11.88 -10.84
CA PHE A 65 -13.09 -10.44 -10.69
C PHE A 65 -12.53 -9.83 -9.41
N LEU A 66 -12.21 -10.63 -8.39
CA LEU A 66 -11.65 -10.13 -7.14
C LEU A 66 -10.21 -9.61 -7.33
N TYR A 67 -9.44 -10.23 -8.23
CA TYR A 67 -8.03 -9.87 -8.48
C TYR A 67 -7.85 -8.44 -9.01
N PRO A 68 -8.60 -7.98 -10.03
CA PRO A 68 -8.52 -6.60 -10.50
C PRO A 68 -9.00 -5.59 -9.47
N VAL A 69 -10.02 -5.93 -8.68
CA VAL A 69 -10.52 -5.06 -7.60
C VAL A 69 -9.44 -4.86 -6.54
N ILE A 70 -8.79 -5.94 -6.10
CA ILE A 70 -7.66 -5.87 -5.16
C ILE A 70 -6.47 -5.11 -5.77
N GLY A 71 -6.15 -5.35 -7.04
CA GLY A 71 -5.12 -4.61 -7.75
C GLY A 71 -5.38 -3.10 -7.76
N ALA A 72 -6.60 -2.69 -8.12
CA ALA A 72 -7.00 -1.28 -8.10
C ALA A 72 -6.91 -0.68 -6.68
N LEU A 73 -7.26 -1.44 -5.65
CA LEU A 73 -7.11 -1.02 -4.26
C LEU A 73 -5.64 -0.78 -3.88
N TYR A 74 -4.71 -1.66 -4.28
CA TYR A 74 -3.27 -1.51 -4.04
C TYR A 74 -2.58 -0.45 -4.90
N PHE A 75 -3.19 -0.07 -6.03
CA PHE A 75 -2.69 1.03 -6.86
C PHE A 75 -2.78 2.38 -6.14
N LEU A 76 -3.83 2.60 -5.34
CA LEU A 76 -4.03 3.85 -4.59
C LEU A 76 -2.89 4.19 -3.62
N PRO A 77 -2.48 3.31 -2.68
CA PRO A 77 -1.39 3.61 -1.75
C PRO A 77 -0.05 3.72 -2.47
N ALA A 78 0.17 2.97 -3.56
CA ALA A 78 1.35 3.12 -4.40
C ALA A 78 1.46 4.53 -5.00
N ASN A 79 0.35 5.07 -5.50
CA ASN A 79 0.29 6.42 -6.05
C ASN A 79 0.58 7.49 -4.97
N TYR A 80 0.02 7.36 -3.76
CA TYR A 80 0.33 8.28 -2.66
C TYR A 80 1.81 8.26 -2.28
N LEU A 81 2.41 7.08 -2.25
CA LEU A 81 3.83 6.92 -1.93
C LEU A 81 4.74 7.52 -3.02
N LEU A 82 4.35 7.40 -4.29
CA LEU A 82 5.05 8.03 -5.41
C LEU A 82 4.97 9.56 -5.34
N ARG A 83 3.80 10.11 -4.99
CA ARG A 83 3.61 11.55 -4.78
C ARG A 83 4.51 12.09 -3.67
N PHE A 84 4.57 11.39 -2.54
CA PHE A 84 5.49 11.72 -1.45
C PHE A 84 6.95 11.71 -1.94
N ALA A 85 7.39 10.64 -2.60
CA ALA A 85 8.76 10.52 -3.07
C ALA A 85 9.15 11.65 -4.05
N ASN A 86 8.21 12.08 -4.90
CA ASN A 86 8.45 13.19 -5.84
C ASN A 86 8.54 14.54 -5.13
N LYS A 87 7.65 14.85 -4.19
CA LYS A 87 7.69 16.10 -3.42
C LYS A 87 8.91 16.17 -2.50
N ALA A 88 9.26 15.06 -1.86
CA ALA A 88 10.49 14.93 -1.07
C ALA A 88 11.74 15.20 -1.94
N ARG A 89 11.73 14.77 -3.20
CA ARG A 89 12.82 15.07 -4.14
C ARG A 89 12.95 16.56 -4.43
N THR A 90 11.83 17.24 -4.65
CA THR A 90 11.82 18.69 -4.88
C THR A 90 12.40 19.40 -3.68
N TYR A 91 11.95 19.07 -2.46
CA TYR A 91 12.49 19.67 -1.23
C TYR A 91 14.00 19.44 -1.06
N VAL A 92 14.48 18.23 -1.35
CA VAL A 92 15.92 17.93 -1.29
C VAL A 92 16.73 18.79 -2.26
N GLN A 93 16.13 19.26 -3.36
CA GLN A 93 16.78 20.10 -4.37
C GLN A 93 16.66 21.60 -4.07
N SER A 94 15.48 22.09 -3.65
CA SER A 94 15.24 23.52 -3.43
C SER A 94 15.52 23.97 -1.98
N GLY A 95 15.25 23.10 -1.01
CA GLY A 95 15.31 23.41 0.41
C GLY A 95 14.18 24.30 0.96
N THR A 96 13.13 24.61 0.20
CA THR A 96 12.07 25.54 0.64
C THR A 96 11.12 24.92 1.66
N GLN A 97 10.64 25.72 2.61
CA GLN A 97 9.72 25.24 3.66
C GLN A 97 8.37 24.76 3.07
N SER A 98 7.84 25.45 2.05
CA SER A 98 6.59 25.07 1.39
C SER A 98 6.64 23.65 0.83
N GLU A 99 7.76 23.26 0.20
CA GLU A 99 7.92 21.92 -0.38
C GLU A 99 8.07 20.83 0.69
N LEU A 100 8.65 21.19 1.85
CA LEU A 100 8.70 20.29 3.00
C LEU A 100 7.29 19.98 3.50
N GLU A 101 6.48 21.02 3.70
CA GLU A 101 5.09 20.88 4.15
C GLU A 101 4.28 20.02 3.17
N GLU A 102 4.44 20.25 1.87
CA GLU A 102 3.83 19.44 0.83
C GLU A 102 4.23 17.95 0.86
N ALA A 103 5.53 17.68 1.06
CA ALA A 103 6.03 16.31 1.18
C ALA A 103 5.41 15.61 2.39
N LEU A 104 5.43 16.28 3.55
CA LEU A 104 4.88 15.74 4.80
C LEU A 104 3.37 15.53 4.72
N ASP A 105 2.62 16.43 4.08
CA ASP A 105 1.18 16.27 3.87
C ASP A 105 0.84 15.08 2.96
N SER A 106 1.67 14.84 1.94
CA SER A 106 1.53 13.66 1.08
C SER A 106 1.83 12.37 1.85
N GLN A 107 2.82 12.39 2.74
CA GLN A 107 3.11 11.25 3.62
C GLN A 107 1.99 10.99 4.63
N ARG A 108 1.38 12.05 5.20
CA ARG A 108 0.21 11.92 6.06
C ARG A 108 -0.97 11.30 5.33
N SER A 109 -1.22 11.72 4.09
CA SER A 109 -2.30 11.19 3.24
C SER A 109 -2.13 9.69 2.98
N PHE A 110 -0.89 9.25 2.70
CA PHE A 110 -0.57 7.82 2.58
C PHE A 110 -0.95 7.05 3.85
N TRP A 111 -0.52 7.51 5.03
CA TRP A 111 -0.81 6.82 6.29
C TRP A 111 -2.28 6.81 6.66
N LYS A 112 -3.02 7.90 6.39
CA LYS A 112 -4.47 7.93 6.59
C LYS A 112 -5.18 6.89 5.73
N PHE A 113 -4.85 6.83 4.44
CA PHE A 113 -5.45 5.86 3.54
C PHE A 113 -5.07 4.43 3.94
N PHE A 114 -3.78 4.17 4.15
CA PHE A 114 -3.28 2.84 4.49
C PHE A 114 -3.85 2.36 5.83
N GLY A 115 -3.93 3.23 6.84
CA GLY A 115 -4.51 2.91 8.14
C GLY A 115 -5.99 2.52 8.06
N VAL A 116 -6.80 3.26 7.29
CA VAL A 116 -8.21 2.89 7.05
C VAL A 116 -8.31 1.54 6.35
N MET A 117 -7.49 1.31 5.32
CA MET A 117 -7.44 0.04 4.61
C MET A 117 -7.06 -1.13 5.55
N THR A 118 -6.08 -0.91 6.44
CA THR A 118 -5.68 -1.90 7.46
C THR A 118 -6.82 -2.20 8.43
N LEU A 119 -7.55 -1.20 8.91
CA LEU A 119 -8.70 -1.41 9.80
C LEU A 119 -9.80 -2.24 9.13
N ILE A 120 -10.10 -1.96 7.86
CA ILE A 120 -11.05 -2.76 7.07
C ILE A 120 -10.56 -4.20 6.95
N ALA A 121 -9.28 -4.41 6.61
CA ALA A 121 -8.70 -5.74 6.48
C ALA A 121 -8.76 -6.53 7.80
N ILE A 122 -8.44 -5.91 8.93
CA ILE A 122 -8.55 -6.52 10.26
C ILE A 122 -10.01 -6.91 10.55
N GLY A 123 -10.97 -6.03 10.28
CA GLY A 123 -12.39 -6.32 10.44
C GLY A 123 -12.85 -7.53 9.64
N LEU A 124 -12.44 -7.60 8.36
CA LEU A 124 -12.73 -8.76 7.50
C LEU A 124 -12.05 -10.04 7.99
N MET A 125 -10.80 -9.97 8.48
CA MET A 125 -10.10 -11.13 9.06
C MET A 125 -10.82 -11.66 10.31
N VAL A 126 -11.29 -10.78 11.20
CA VAL A 126 -12.05 -11.18 12.40
C VAL A 126 -13.37 -11.84 12.01
N LEU A 127 -14.12 -11.27 11.06
CA LEU A 127 -15.37 -11.85 10.57
C LEU A 127 -15.14 -13.22 9.93
N ALA A 128 -14.11 -13.34 9.09
CA ALA A 128 -13.73 -14.61 8.46
C ALA A 128 -13.33 -15.67 9.50
N PHE A 129 -12.60 -15.27 10.54
CA PHE A 129 -12.21 -16.17 11.63
C PHE A 129 -13.42 -16.71 12.40
N ILE A 130 -14.37 -15.85 12.77
CA ILE A 130 -15.62 -16.25 13.43
C ILE A 130 -16.43 -17.18 12.52
N ALA A 131 -16.58 -16.83 11.24
CA ALA A 131 -17.28 -17.66 10.26
C ALA A 131 -16.62 -19.05 10.12
N GLY A 132 -15.28 -19.12 10.13
CA GLY A 132 -14.52 -20.36 10.09
C GLY A 132 -14.81 -21.27 11.29
N ILE A 133 -14.84 -20.70 12.51
CA ILE A 133 -15.18 -21.45 13.73
C ILE A 133 -16.62 -22.00 13.66
N VAL A 134 -17.57 -21.16 13.26
CA VAL A 134 -18.99 -21.56 13.15
C VAL A 134 -19.16 -22.68 12.11
N MET A 135 -18.54 -22.56 10.93
CA MET A 135 -18.58 -23.60 9.91
C MET A 135 -17.92 -24.90 10.38
N ALA A 136 -16.76 -24.83 11.04
CA ALA A 136 -16.08 -26.01 11.58
C ALA A 136 -16.95 -26.75 12.61
N GLY A 137 -17.61 -26.01 13.51
CA GLY A 137 -18.54 -26.58 14.48
C GLY A 137 -19.79 -27.20 13.84
N ALA A 138 -20.33 -26.56 12.79
CA ALA A 138 -21.47 -27.09 12.04
C ALA A 138 -21.12 -28.41 11.31
N LEU A 139 -19.93 -28.49 10.72
CA LEU A 139 -19.45 -29.69 10.04
C LEU A 139 -19.17 -30.84 11.02
N ALA A 140 -18.56 -30.55 12.17
CA ALA A 140 -18.29 -31.56 13.21
C ALA A 140 -19.57 -32.22 13.75
N ARG A 141 -20.69 -31.49 13.74
CA ARG A 141 -22.01 -32.00 14.15
C ARG A 141 -22.61 -33.00 13.16
N GLN A 142 -22.24 -32.94 11.87
CA GLN A 142 -22.79 -33.84 10.84
C GLN A 142 -22.06 -35.19 10.80
N THR A 143 -20.90 -35.30 11.43
CA THR A 143 -20.07 -36.51 11.46
C THR A 143 -20.24 -37.37 12.71
N LEU A 144 -21.09 -36.97 13.66
CA LEU A 144 -21.45 -37.69 14.89
C LEU A 144 -22.91 -38.14 14.83
#